data_AF-A0A9W8LBC8-F1
#
_entry.id   AF-A0A9W8LBC8-F1
#
_cell.length_a   1.000
_cell.length_b   1.000
_cell.length_c   1.000
_cell.angle_alpha   90.00
_cell.angle_beta   90.00
_cell.angle_gamma   90.00
#
_symmetry.space_group_name_H-M   'P 1'
#
loop_
_entity.id
_entity.type
_entity.pdbx_description
1 polymer ?
#
loop_
_entity_poly.entity_id
_entity_poly.type
_entity_poly.pdbx_seq_one_letter_code
_entity_poly.pdbx_strand_id
1 'polypeptide(L)'
;MTDKPTSETFNWDEVPANNGPIAQEDMCKASQAFDQWFACLTVGKQLSNYYRYGEKRGCGKHWSKLKLCMGLKLRSGESRKEILREYREKDEAERDSLPNVLDVWTRRTANGRITFLIFVA
;
A
#
# COMPACT_ATOMS: atom_id res chain seq x y z
N MET A 1 4.50 43.73 -15.81
CA MET A 1 5.63 43.01 -15.19
C MET A 1 5.22 42.68 -13.77
N THR A 2 4.72 41.46 -13.55
CA THR A 2 4.45 40.90 -12.22
C THR A 2 5.07 39.51 -12.19
N ASP A 3 5.66 39.19 -11.06
CA ASP A 3 6.83 38.31 -10.95
C ASP A 3 6.61 36.84 -11.32
N LYS A 4 7.68 36.26 -11.86
CA LYS A 4 7.83 34.83 -12.15
C LYS A 4 7.72 34.05 -10.83
N PRO A 5 6.88 33.00 -10.70
CA PRO A 5 6.86 32.21 -9.47
C PRO A 5 8.22 31.52 -9.34
N THR A 6 8.94 31.91 -8.29
CA THR A 6 10.19 31.29 -7.86
C THR A 6 9.88 29.82 -7.60
N SER A 7 10.56 28.93 -8.33
CA SER A 7 10.47 27.50 -8.09
C SER A 7 11.08 27.21 -6.73
N GLU A 8 10.26 27.12 -5.69
CA GLU A 8 10.66 26.57 -4.41
C GLU A 8 11.15 25.15 -4.65
N THR A 9 12.44 24.92 -4.41
CA THR A 9 13.03 23.59 -4.47
C THR A 9 12.47 22.77 -3.32
N PHE A 10 11.64 21.79 -3.65
CA PHE A 10 11.14 20.81 -2.69
C PHE A 10 12.33 20.07 -2.05
N ASN A 11 12.58 20.37 -0.78
CA ASN A 11 13.72 19.85 -0.02
C ASN A 11 13.38 18.45 0.52
N TRP A 12 14.04 17.41 -0.01
CA TRP A 12 13.86 16.03 0.44
C TRP A 12 14.39 15.77 1.87
N ASP A 13 15.16 16.72 2.42
CA ASP A 13 15.81 16.59 3.73
C ASP A 13 14.92 17.05 4.91
N GLU A 14 13.76 17.65 4.64
CA GLU A 14 12.83 18.15 5.67
C GLU A 14 11.57 17.29 5.85
N VAL A 15 11.47 16.14 5.19
CA VAL A 15 10.35 15.22 5.41
C VAL A 15 10.47 14.65 6.83
N PRO A 16 9.58 15.00 7.78
CA PRO A 16 9.67 14.44 9.11
C PRO A 16 9.48 12.93 8.99
N ALA A 17 10.48 12.17 9.43
CA ALA A 17 10.37 10.74 9.61
C ALA A 17 9.39 10.48 10.77
N ASN A 18 8.09 10.58 10.52
CA ASN A 18 7.09 9.96 11.36
C ASN A 18 7.09 8.44 11.12
N ASN A 19 8.27 7.83 11.22
CA ASN A 19 8.47 6.39 11.29
C ASN A 19 8.47 6.00 12.77
N GLY A 20 7.40 6.34 13.49
CA GLY A 20 7.05 5.53 14.66
C GLY A 20 6.65 4.14 14.16
N PRO A 21 6.81 3.07 14.97
CA PRO A 21 6.14 1.82 14.65
C PRO A 21 4.66 2.17 14.52
N ILE A 22 4.14 2.02 13.30
CA ILE A 22 2.75 2.24 12.95
C ILE A 22 1.96 1.42 13.96
N ALA A 23 1.40 2.10 14.97
CA ALA A 23 0.86 1.40 16.11
C ALA A 23 -0.31 0.55 15.59
N GLN A 24 -0.57 -0.59 16.22
CA GLN A 24 -1.62 -1.54 15.80
C GLN A 24 -2.97 -0.84 15.48
N GLU A 25 -3.24 0.31 16.09
CA GLU A 25 -4.36 1.22 15.80
C GLU A 25 -4.43 1.82 14.38
N ASP A 26 -3.33 1.93 13.66
CA ASP A 26 -3.25 2.64 12.38
C ASP A 26 -3.80 1.82 11.21
N MET A 27 -3.75 0.49 11.28
CA MET A 27 -4.26 -0.36 10.19
C MET A 27 -5.78 -0.22 9.99
N CYS A 28 -6.53 0.19 11.02
CA CYS A 28 -7.99 0.27 10.97
C CYS A 28 -8.56 1.64 11.38
N LYS A 29 -7.91 2.74 10.97
CA LYS A 29 -8.53 4.06 11.04
C LYS A 29 -9.68 4.15 10.02
N ALA A 30 -10.91 4.28 10.52
CA ALA A 30 -12.12 4.30 9.68
C ALA A 30 -12.15 5.46 8.68
N SER A 31 -11.65 6.64 9.07
CA SER A 31 -11.51 7.80 8.17
C SER A 31 -10.60 7.48 6.99
N GLN A 32 -9.41 6.93 7.27
CA GLN A 32 -8.45 6.56 6.23
C GLN A 32 -8.99 5.46 5.30
N ALA A 33 -9.69 4.46 5.86
CA ALA A 33 -10.33 3.41 5.06
C ALA A 33 -11.44 3.97 4.15
N PHE A 34 -12.17 4.98 4.64
CA PHE A 34 -13.18 5.68 3.84
C PHE A 34 -12.54 6.47 2.70
N ASP A 35 -11.50 7.25 2.98
CA ASP A 35 -10.78 8.03 1.97
C ASP A 35 -10.22 7.14 0.85
N GLN A 36 -9.71 5.95 1.21
CA GLN A 36 -9.22 4.95 0.24
C GLN A 36 -10.34 4.45 -0.68
N TRP A 37 -11.50 4.10 -0.11
CA TRP A 37 -12.64 3.63 -0.88
C TRP A 37 -13.22 4.74 -1.77
N PHE A 38 -13.42 5.93 -1.21
CA PHE A 38 -13.94 7.08 -1.95
C PHE A 38 -12.99 7.47 -3.09
N ALA A 39 -11.69 7.55 -2.82
CA ALA A 39 -10.68 7.82 -3.84
C ALA A 39 -10.73 6.78 -4.97
N CYS A 40 -10.95 5.50 -4.66
CA CYS A 40 -11.12 4.48 -5.70
C CYS A 40 -12.34 4.74 -6.58
N LEU A 41 -13.46 5.22 -6.03
CA LEU A 41 -14.66 5.52 -6.80
C LEU A 41 -14.54 6.77 -7.67
N THR A 42 -13.64 7.70 -7.35
CA THR A 42 -13.51 8.94 -8.11
C THR A 42 -13.17 8.70 -9.58
N VAL A 43 -13.86 9.43 -10.47
CA VAL A 43 -13.71 9.33 -11.93
C VAL A 43 -12.26 9.58 -12.36
N GLY A 44 -11.58 10.55 -11.74
CA GLY A 44 -10.19 10.87 -12.08
C GLY A 44 -9.23 9.70 -11.91
N LYS A 45 -9.37 8.90 -10.84
CA LYS A 45 -8.55 7.71 -10.61
C LYS A 45 -8.96 6.54 -11.50
N GLN A 46 -10.25 6.41 -11.81
CA GLN A 46 -10.76 5.34 -12.65
C GLN A 46 -10.43 5.54 -14.14
N LEU A 47 -10.34 6.79 -14.61
CA LEU A 47 -10.14 7.11 -16.02
C LEU A 47 -8.85 6.50 -16.60
N SER A 48 -7.75 6.49 -15.85
CA SER A 48 -6.49 5.89 -16.33
C SER A 48 -6.59 4.38 -16.53
N ASN A 49 -7.30 3.69 -15.63
CA ASN A 49 -7.49 2.25 -15.75
C ASN A 49 -8.48 1.92 -16.86
N TYR A 50 -9.56 2.70 -16.96
CA TYR A 50 -10.53 2.58 -18.04
C TYR A 50 -9.90 2.84 -19.41
N TYR A 51 -9.04 3.84 -19.53
CA TYR A 51 -8.31 4.13 -20.77
C TYR A 51 -7.35 3.00 -21.17
N ARG A 52 -6.63 2.41 -20.21
CA ARG A 52 -5.62 1.37 -20.51
C ARG A 52 -6.21 -0.02 -20.72
N TYR A 53 -7.21 -0.40 -19.93
CA TYR A 53 -7.71 -1.76 -19.85
C TYR A 53 -9.19 -1.88 -20.28
N GLY A 54 -9.88 -0.76 -20.53
CA GLY A 54 -11.31 -0.76 -20.91
C GLY A 54 -12.27 -1.07 -19.77
N GLU A 55 -11.75 -1.28 -18.56
CA GLU A 55 -12.54 -1.66 -17.39
C GLU A 55 -12.32 -0.69 -16.22
N LYS A 56 -13.30 -0.64 -15.31
CA LYS A 56 -13.15 0.06 -14.04
C LYS A 56 -12.41 -0.85 -13.06
N ARG A 57 -11.53 -0.30 -12.23
CA ARG A 57 -10.93 -1.07 -11.14
C ARG A 57 -11.99 -1.48 -10.13
N GLY A 58 -11.95 -2.74 -9.71
CA GLY A 58 -12.77 -3.24 -8.62
C GLY A 58 -12.41 -2.58 -7.28
N CYS A 59 -13.30 -1.76 -6.73
CA CYS A 59 -13.12 -1.13 -5.42
C CYS A 59 -13.57 -2.02 -4.22
N GLY A 60 -13.88 -3.29 -4.47
CA GLY A 60 -14.45 -4.21 -3.47
C GLY A 60 -13.55 -4.42 -2.25
N LYS A 61 -12.23 -4.52 -2.43
CA LYS A 61 -11.27 -4.70 -1.33
C LYS A 61 -11.30 -3.52 -0.35
N HIS A 62 -11.33 -2.29 -0.86
CA HIS A 62 -11.44 -1.09 -0.03
C HIS A 62 -12.77 -1.00 0.72
N TRP A 63 -13.87 -1.41 0.07
CA TRP A 63 -15.18 -1.44 0.71
C TRP A 63 -15.26 -2.45 1.85
N SER A 64 -14.73 -3.67 1.65
CA SER A 64 -14.65 -4.69 2.70
C SER A 64 -13.82 -4.23 3.89
N LYS A 65 -12.68 -3.57 3.64
CA LYS A 65 -11.85 -2.96 4.68
C LYS A 65 -12.61 -1.89 5.47
N LEU A 66 -13.35 -1.01 4.80
CA LEU A 66 -14.16 0.01 5.44
C LEU A 66 -15.23 -0.61 6.37
N LYS A 67 -15.99 -1.60 5.91
CA LYS A 67 -16.97 -2.30 6.74
C LYS A 67 -16.34 -2.95 7.96
N LEU A 68 -15.18 -3.58 7.78
CA LEU A 68 -14.46 -4.21 8.87
C LEU A 68 -14.07 -3.18 9.94
N CYS A 69 -13.48 -2.05 9.55
CA CYS A 69 -13.07 -1.02 10.51
C CYS A 69 -14.25 -0.34 11.20
N MET A 70 -15.36 -0.12 10.49
CA MET A 70 -16.59 0.38 11.11
C MET A 70 -17.15 -0.63 12.12
N GLY A 71 -17.18 -1.93 11.80
CA GLY A 71 -17.62 -2.99 12.70
C GLY A 71 -16.73 -3.15 13.94
N LEU A 72 -15.41 -2.99 13.79
CA LEU A 72 -14.44 -3.11 14.88
C LEU A 72 -14.56 -2.00 15.93
N LYS A 73 -15.09 -0.82 15.53
CA LYS A 73 -15.35 0.27 16.46
C LYS A 73 -16.40 -0.09 17.52
N LEU A 74 -17.35 -0.96 17.18
CA LEU A 74 -18.41 -1.43 18.08
C LEU A 74 -17.98 -2.60 18.98
N ARG A 75 -16.86 -3.27 18.68
CA ARG A 75 -16.38 -4.46 19.42
C ARG A 75 -15.44 -4.09 20.56
N SER A 76 -15.37 -4.93 21.60
CA SER A 76 -14.49 -4.79 22.77
C SER A 76 -13.01 -5.03 22.42
N GLY A 77 -12.08 -4.61 23.28
CA GLY A 77 -10.65 -4.57 22.98
C GLY A 77 -10.00 -5.92 22.63
N GLU A 78 -10.37 -7.01 23.29
CA GLU A 78 -9.80 -8.34 23.03
C GLU A 78 -10.31 -8.93 21.71
N SER A 79 -11.64 -8.94 21.52
CA SER A 79 -12.25 -9.39 20.26
C SER A 79 -11.80 -8.58 19.04
N ARG A 80 -11.54 -7.28 19.22
CA ARG A 80 -10.99 -6.41 18.17
C ARG A 80 -9.59 -6.83 17.72
N LYS A 81 -8.70 -7.16 18.67
CA LYS A 81 -7.32 -7.56 18.37
C LYS A 81 -7.28 -8.87 17.58
N GLU A 82 -8.13 -9.82 17.94
CA GLU A 82 -8.24 -11.11 17.27
C GLU A 82 -8.70 -10.95 15.81
N ILE A 83 -9.79 -10.24 15.58
CA ILE A 83 -10.32 -10.00 14.22
C ILE A 83 -9.28 -9.26 13.35
N LEU A 84 -8.55 -8.31 13.94
CA LEU A 84 -7.53 -7.56 13.21
C LEU A 84 -6.32 -8.44 12.85
N ARG A 85 -5.98 -9.42 13.71
CA ARG A 85 -4.97 -10.43 13.41
C ARG A 85 -5.40 -11.32 12.25
N GLU A 86 -6.60 -11.87 12.32
CA GLU A 86 -7.15 -12.71 11.25
C GLU A 86 -7.20 -11.97 9.89
N TYR A 87 -7.57 -10.69 9.91
CA TYR A 87 -7.60 -9.88 8.69
C TYR A 87 -6.19 -9.67 8.09
N ARG A 88 -5.17 -9.44 8.93
CA ARG A 88 -3.78 -9.33 8.47
C ARG A 88 -3.28 -10.62 7.87
N GLU A 89 -3.48 -11.74 8.56
CA GLU A 89 -3.05 -13.07 8.08
C GLU A 89 -3.68 -13.38 6.72
N LYS A 90 -4.95 -13.00 6.51
CA LYS A 90 -5.62 -13.13 5.21
C LYS A 90 -5.05 -12.21 4.13
N ASP A 91 -4.74 -10.96 4.46
CA ASP A 91 -4.17 -10.02 3.50
C ASP A 91 -2.72 -10.40 3.12
N GLU A 92 -1.92 -10.84 4.10
CA GLU A 92 -0.57 -11.38 3.91
C GLU A 92 -0.61 -12.65 3.03
N ALA A 93 -1.50 -13.60 3.33
CA ALA A 93 -1.68 -14.79 2.50
C ALA A 93 -2.11 -14.45 1.06
N GLU A 94 -3.02 -13.50 0.86
CA GLU A 94 -3.38 -13.01 -0.49
C GLU A 94 -2.17 -12.37 -1.17
N ARG A 95 -1.40 -11.55 -0.45
CA ARG A 95 -0.22 -10.87 -0.95
C ARG A 95 0.90 -11.81 -1.38
N ASP A 96 1.10 -12.89 -0.64
CA ASP A 96 2.10 -13.93 -0.89
C ASP A 96 1.67 -14.89 -2.00
N SER A 97 0.36 -15.08 -2.19
CA SER A 97 -0.18 -15.89 -3.29
C SER A 97 0.00 -15.25 -4.67
N LEU A 98 0.15 -13.92 -4.71
CA LEU A 98 0.35 -13.16 -5.94
C LEU A 98 1.83 -13.22 -6.35
N PRO A 99 2.13 -13.33 -7.66
CA PRO A 99 3.51 -13.35 -8.13
C PRO A 99 4.23 -12.07 -7.71
N ASN A 100 5.26 -12.22 -6.88
CA ASN A 100 6.10 -11.12 -6.44
C ASN A 100 7.24 -10.91 -7.43
N VAL A 101 7.57 -9.66 -7.74
CA VAL A 101 8.72 -9.31 -8.59
C VAL A 101 10.05 -9.82 -8.05
N LEU A 102 10.15 -10.04 -6.73
CA LEU A 102 11.32 -10.64 -6.08
C LEU A 102 11.46 -12.14 -6.40
N ASP A 103 10.38 -12.82 -6.77
CA ASP A 103 10.38 -14.25 -7.13
C ASP A 103 10.91 -14.51 -8.54
N VAL A 104 10.99 -13.47 -9.39
CA VAL A 104 11.55 -13.57 -10.75
C VAL A 104 13.04 -13.90 -10.73
N TRP A 105 13.76 -13.54 -9.65
CA TRP A 105 15.20 -13.71 -9.55
C TRP A 105 15.55 -14.93 -8.71
N THR A 106 15.78 -16.06 -9.35
CA THR A 106 16.38 -17.22 -8.67
C THR A 106 17.84 -16.91 -8.32
N ARG A 107 18.23 -17.13 -7.06
CA ARG A 107 19.64 -17.00 -6.65
C ARG A 107 20.46 -17.97 -7.49
N ARG A 108 21.36 -17.45 -8.35
CA ARG A 108 22.28 -18.31 -9.11
C ARG A 108 23.18 -19.03 -8.12
N THR A 109 22.90 -20.30 -7.84
CA THR A 109 23.78 -21.19 -7.09
C THR A 109 24.90 -21.67 -8.00
N ALA A 110 25.80 -20.76 -8.37
CA ALA A 110 27.10 -21.14 -8.91
C ALA A 110 27.92 -21.68 -7.73
N ASN A 111 28.06 -23.00 -7.62
CA ASN A 111 29.01 -23.71 -6.75
C ASN A 111 29.89 -22.79 -5.87
N GLY A 112 29.34 -22.42 -4.71
CA GLY A 112 30.07 -21.92 -3.55
C GLY A 112 31.01 -20.72 -3.69
N ARG A 113 31.01 -19.90 -4.75
CA ARG A 113 31.85 -18.68 -4.80
C ARG A 113 31.13 -17.51 -5.45
N ILE A 114 30.72 -16.56 -4.61
CA ILE A 114 30.17 -15.26 -5.02
C ILE A 114 31.33 -14.44 -5.61
N THR A 115 31.43 -14.39 -6.95
CA THR A 115 32.33 -13.47 -7.64
C THR A 115 31.48 -12.35 -8.24
N PHE A 116 31.54 -11.16 -7.65
CA PHE A 116 30.97 -9.96 -8.26
C PHE A 116 31.87 -9.55 -9.43
N LEU A 117 31.60 -10.11 -10.62
CA LEU A 117 32.12 -9.52 -11.85
C LEU A 117 31.23 -8.34 -12.19
N ILE A 118 31.67 -7.15 -11.78
CA ILE A 118 31.18 -5.89 -12.31
C ILE A 118 31.64 -5.87 -13.78
N PHE A 119 30.77 -6.28 -14.71
CA PHE A 119 30.94 -5.94 -16.11
C PHE A 119 30.56 -4.47 -16.27
N VAL A 120 31.56 -3.60 -16.12
CA VAL A 120 31.56 -2.31 -16.79
C VAL A 120 31.85 -2.60 -18.26
N ALA A 121 30.86 -2.35 -19.11
CA ALA A 121 31.03 -2.16 -20.55
C ALA A 121 30.23 -0.92 -20.94
#